data_AF-A0A4Y7TQP8-F1
#
_entry.id   AF-A0A4Y7TQP8-F1
#
_cell.length_a   1.000
_cell.length_b   1.000
_cell.length_c   1.000
_cell.angle_alpha   90.00
_cell.angle_beta   90.00
_cell.angle_gamma   90.00
#
_symmetry.space_group_name_H-M   'P 1'
#
loop_
_entity.id
_entity.type
_entity.pdbx_description
1 polymer ?
#
loop_
_entity_poly.entity_id
_entity_poly.type
_entity_poly.pdbx_seq_one_letter_code
_entity_poly.pdbx_strand_id
1 'polypeptide(L)'
;MKSAAVSTGPEKDGFTFDRVFPMGTKQEEIFEYGVKDIVKDVLDGYNGTVFAYGQTGSGKTFTMMGADIDSPDLKGIIPRITEQIFQSIVESDSHLEYLVKVSYMEIYLERIRDLLAPQNDNLQVHEEKSKGVYVKNLSDYYVSSAQEVYEIMRTGGAARVVTATNMNAESSRSHSIFLISIQQRNTETGAQKTGNLYLVDLAGSEKVGKTGASGQTLEEAKKINKSLSALGMVINALTDGKAKHIPYRDSKLTRILQESLGGNSRTTLIINCSPSSYNEAETLGTLRFGIRAKSIKNSARVNQELSPLELKSLLSKANAANSNFTKYIAALEAEIAIWRSGGAVAESDWALPWQNGCSSCSLQGCQESSYVPLVFGVGFSGCLTQHDSCEPCD
;
A
#
# COMPACT_ATOMS: atom_id res chain seq x y z
N MET A 1 -39.69 -23.80 -7.03
CA MET A 1 -39.27 -23.42 -5.68
C MET A 1 -37.91 -24.03 -5.40
N LYS A 2 -36.81 -23.33 -5.69
CA LYS A 2 -35.49 -23.72 -5.17
C LYS A 2 -35.39 -23.17 -3.76
N SER A 3 -35.08 -24.03 -2.79
CA SER A 3 -34.96 -23.67 -1.39
C SER A 3 -34.01 -22.49 -1.22
N ALA A 4 -34.46 -21.42 -0.56
CA ALA A 4 -33.58 -20.39 -0.05
C ALA A 4 -32.60 -21.07 0.92
N ALA A 5 -31.36 -21.30 0.46
CA ALA A 5 -30.29 -21.70 1.35
C ALA A 5 -30.14 -20.55 2.35
N VAL A 6 -30.38 -20.84 3.64
CA VAL A 6 -30.15 -19.91 4.73
C VAL A 6 -28.68 -19.53 4.68
N SER A 7 -28.37 -18.30 4.30
CA SER A 7 -27.00 -17.79 4.23
C SER A 7 -26.40 -17.85 5.64
N THR A 8 -25.46 -18.76 5.86
CA THR A 8 -24.71 -18.87 7.10
C THR A 8 -23.41 -18.07 6.96
N GLY A 9 -23.29 -16.98 7.72
CA GLY A 9 -22.12 -16.09 7.71
C GLY A 9 -22.48 -14.61 7.56
N PRO A 10 -21.48 -13.72 7.33
CA PRO A 10 -21.70 -12.27 7.16
C PRO A 10 -22.66 -11.91 6.01
N GLU A 11 -22.97 -12.87 5.12
CA GLU A 11 -23.97 -12.72 4.05
C GLU A 11 -25.41 -12.50 4.54
N LYS A 12 -25.74 -12.96 5.75
CA LYS A 12 -27.10 -12.84 6.29
C LYS A 12 -27.50 -11.39 6.53
N ASP A 13 -26.54 -10.56 6.91
CA ASP A 13 -26.76 -9.16 7.31
C ASP A 13 -26.20 -8.16 6.27
N GLY A 14 -25.69 -8.67 5.14
CA GLY A 14 -25.05 -7.86 4.10
C GLY A 14 -23.59 -7.48 4.40
N PHE A 15 -22.91 -6.93 3.40
CA PHE A 15 -21.50 -6.51 3.51
C PHE A 15 -21.40 -5.01 3.81
N THR A 16 -20.61 -4.63 4.81
CA THR A 16 -20.34 -3.23 5.15
C THR A 16 -18.88 -2.88 4.90
N PHE A 17 -18.65 -1.88 4.04
CA PHE A 17 -17.34 -1.31 3.72
C PHE A 17 -17.30 0.16 4.10
N ASP A 18 -16.12 0.77 4.03
CA ASP A 18 -15.94 2.20 4.33
C ASP A 18 -16.63 3.07 3.27
N ARG A 19 -16.71 2.56 2.04
CA ARG A 19 -17.52 3.11 0.96
C ARG A 19 -17.94 2.04 -0.06
N VAL A 20 -19.10 2.25 -0.68
CA VAL A 20 -19.63 1.43 -1.79
C VAL A 20 -20.02 2.38 -2.91
N PHE A 21 -19.50 2.14 -4.11
CA PHE A 21 -19.72 2.95 -5.30
C PHE A 21 -20.64 2.21 -6.29
N PRO A 22 -21.91 2.64 -6.45
CA PRO A 22 -22.86 2.03 -7.39
C PRO A 22 -22.38 2.10 -8.85
N MET A 23 -23.03 1.35 -9.75
CA MET A 23 -22.69 1.25 -11.18
C MET A 23 -22.63 2.58 -11.94
N GLY A 24 -23.33 3.62 -11.46
CA GLY A 24 -23.34 4.95 -12.07
C GLY A 24 -22.23 5.89 -11.58
N THR A 25 -21.36 5.43 -10.68
CA THR A 25 -20.29 6.28 -10.10
C THR A 25 -19.24 6.62 -11.14
N LYS A 26 -18.88 7.90 -11.25
CA LYS A 26 -17.83 8.36 -12.16
C LYS A 26 -16.42 8.12 -11.59
N GLN A 27 -15.42 8.12 -12.47
CA GLN A 27 -14.00 7.97 -12.07
C GLN A 27 -13.54 9.04 -11.08
N GLU A 28 -13.99 10.28 -11.28
CA GLU A 28 -13.68 11.40 -10.41
C GLU A 28 -14.17 11.16 -8.98
N GLU A 29 -15.39 10.65 -8.80
CA GLU A 29 -15.96 10.38 -7.48
C GLU A 29 -15.21 9.26 -6.74
N ILE A 30 -14.73 8.24 -7.47
CA ILE A 30 -13.89 7.18 -6.90
C ILE A 30 -12.58 7.78 -6.38
N PHE A 31 -11.95 8.68 -7.15
CA PHE A 31 -10.73 9.35 -6.74
C PHE A 31 -10.96 10.26 -5.53
N GLU A 32 -11.94 11.17 -5.60
CA GLU A 32 -12.21 12.18 -4.58
C GLU A 32 -12.51 11.55 -3.22
N TYR A 33 -13.31 10.49 -3.19
CA TYR A 33 -13.76 9.87 -1.94
C TYR A 33 -12.98 8.63 -1.51
N GLY A 34 -12.27 7.99 -2.43
CA GLY A 34 -11.56 6.74 -2.15
C GLY A 34 -10.07 6.92 -1.90
N VAL A 35 -9.44 7.93 -2.51
CA VAL A 35 -7.97 7.91 -2.69
C VAL A 35 -7.30 9.28 -2.52
N LYS A 36 -7.99 10.40 -2.73
CA LYS A 36 -7.38 11.74 -2.71
C LYS A 36 -6.52 12.03 -1.47
N ASP A 37 -6.98 11.62 -0.29
CA ASP A 37 -6.27 11.85 0.97
C ASP A 37 -4.88 11.19 1.01
N ILE A 38 -4.68 10.08 0.28
CA ILE A 38 -3.39 9.38 0.23
C ILE A 38 -2.29 10.26 -0.38
N VAL A 39 -2.67 11.20 -1.26
CA VAL A 39 -1.70 12.10 -1.89
C VAL A 39 -1.05 13.01 -0.84
N LYS A 40 -1.87 13.54 0.07
CA LYS A 40 -1.39 14.37 1.17
C LYS A 40 -0.49 13.55 2.10
N ASP A 41 -0.92 12.36 2.48
CA ASP A 41 -0.12 11.47 3.34
C ASP A 41 1.26 11.20 2.74
N VAL A 42 1.34 10.93 1.43
CA VAL A 42 2.60 10.63 0.75
C VAL A 42 3.50 11.87 0.68
N LEU A 43 2.95 13.06 0.40
CA LEU A 43 3.71 14.31 0.45
C LEU A 43 4.24 14.60 1.86
N ASP A 44 3.46 14.28 2.89
CA ASP A 44 3.86 14.43 4.30
C ASP A 44 4.92 13.40 4.75
N GLY A 45 5.30 12.46 3.89
CA GLY A 45 6.34 11.47 4.10
C GLY A 45 5.85 10.10 4.58
N TYR A 46 4.55 9.81 4.51
CA TYR A 46 4.05 8.47 4.74
C TYR A 46 4.22 7.59 3.49
N ASN A 47 4.35 6.29 3.68
CA ASN A 47 4.14 5.34 2.59
C ASN A 47 2.63 5.17 2.36
N GLY A 48 2.25 5.02 1.08
CA GLY A 48 0.89 4.80 0.63
C GLY A 48 0.79 3.57 -0.27
N THR A 49 -0.34 2.89 -0.27
CA THR A 49 -0.63 1.83 -1.23
C THR A 49 -2.11 1.82 -1.62
N VAL A 50 -2.39 1.74 -2.92
CA VAL A 50 -3.74 1.58 -3.48
C VAL A 50 -3.78 0.29 -4.28
N PHE A 51 -4.65 -0.62 -3.87
CA PHE A 51 -4.88 -1.90 -4.55
C PHE A 51 -6.18 -1.86 -5.34
N ALA A 52 -6.17 -2.42 -6.55
CA ALA A 52 -7.38 -2.88 -7.23
C ALA A 52 -7.41 -4.41 -7.26
N TYR A 53 -8.47 -5.01 -6.70
CA TYR A 53 -8.64 -6.46 -6.55
C TYR A 53 -10.01 -6.92 -7.03
N GLY A 54 -10.09 -8.07 -7.68
CA GLY A 54 -11.36 -8.65 -8.15
C GLY A 54 -11.13 -9.54 -9.37
N GLN A 55 -12.19 -10.21 -9.83
CA GLN A 55 -12.10 -11.10 -10.98
C GLN A 55 -11.72 -10.35 -12.26
N THR A 56 -11.26 -11.06 -13.28
CA THR A 56 -11.10 -10.52 -14.63
C THR A 56 -12.42 -9.97 -15.15
N GLY A 57 -12.33 -8.80 -15.81
CA GLY A 57 -13.49 -8.06 -16.30
C GLY A 57 -14.26 -7.25 -15.24
N SER A 58 -13.88 -7.28 -13.96
CA SER A 58 -14.59 -6.52 -12.90
C SER A 58 -14.33 -5.01 -12.89
N GLY A 59 -13.30 -4.53 -13.60
CA GLY A 59 -12.97 -3.10 -13.70
C GLY A 59 -11.71 -2.63 -12.95
N LYS A 60 -10.80 -3.54 -12.56
CA LYS A 60 -9.52 -3.18 -11.89
C LYS A 60 -8.68 -2.16 -12.67
N THR A 61 -8.27 -2.52 -13.89
CA THR A 61 -7.49 -1.64 -14.77
C THR A 61 -8.27 -0.38 -15.16
N PHE A 62 -9.59 -0.49 -15.36
CA PHE A 62 -10.44 0.69 -15.59
C PHE A 62 -10.40 1.65 -14.41
N THR A 63 -10.44 1.15 -13.18
CA THR A 63 -10.38 1.99 -11.97
C THR A 63 -9.00 2.63 -11.80
N MET A 64 -7.93 1.86 -12.03
CA MET A 64 -6.55 2.34 -11.82
C MET A 64 -6.06 3.28 -12.94
N MET A 65 -6.21 2.88 -14.20
CA MET A 65 -5.70 3.62 -15.36
C MET A 65 -6.77 4.47 -16.03
N GLY A 66 -8.00 3.95 -16.13
CA GLY A 66 -9.05 4.53 -16.96
C GLY A 66 -9.11 3.93 -18.35
N ALA A 67 -10.18 4.23 -19.08
CA ALA A 67 -10.29 3.85 -20.50
C ALA A 67 -9.45 4.77 -21.41
N ASP A 68 -9.27 6.02 -20.97
CA ASP A 68 -8.46 7.02 -21.66
C ASP A 68 -7.87 7.96 -20.61
N ILE A 69 -6.53 8.05 -20.56
CA ILE A 69 -5.80 8.88 -19.59
C ILE A 69 -5.90 10.37 -19.92
N ASP A 70 -6.17 10.72 -21.17
CA ASP A 70 -6.25 12.10 -21.66
C ASP A 70 -7.68 12.67 -21.51
N SER A 71 -8.68 11.79 -21.34
CA SER A 71 -10.07 12.17 -21.09
C SER A 71 -10.30 12.52 -19.61
N PRO A 72 -10.77 13.75 -19.29
CA PRO A 72 -11.07 14.14 -17.92
C PRO A 72 -12.12 13.26 -17.23
N ASP A 73 -13.07 12.70 -17.99
CA ASP A 73 -14.14 11.85 -17.45
C ASP A 73 -13.71 10.39 -17.29
N LEU A 74 -12.85 9.90 -18.18
CA LEU A 74 -12.52 8.47 -18.26
C LEU A 74 -11.21 8.08 -17.59
N LYS A 75 -10.34 9.05 -17.29
CA LYS A 75 -9.05 8.79 -16.61
C LYS A 75 -9.27 8.28 -15.20
N GLY A 76 -8.51 7.24 -14.83
CA GLY A 76 -8.62 6.54 -13.56
C GLY A 76 -7.84 7.20 -12.43
N ILE A 77 -7.49 6.42 -11.41
CA ILE A 77 -6.83 6.88 -10.19
C ILE A 77 -5.39 7.33 -10.42
N ILE A 78 -4.57 6.54 -11.13
CA ILE A 78 -3.13 6.84 -11.37
C ILE A 78 -2.94 8.22 -12.04
N PRO A 79 -3.62 8.53 -13.16
CA PRO A 79 -3.48 9.85 -13.78
C PRO A 79 -3.95 10.99 -12.87
N ARG A 80 -5.06 10.82 -12.14
CA ARG A 80 -5.57 11.84 -11.20
C ARG A 80 -4.65 12.08 -10.00
N ILE A 81 -4.08 11.02 -9.42
CA ILE A 81 -3.07 11.11 -8.36
C ILE A 81 -1.87 11.90 -8.85
N THR A 82 -1.42 11.62 -10.07
CA THR A 82 -0.27 12.30 -10.68
C THR A 82 -0.53 13.80 -10.81
N GLU A 83 -1.68 14.19 -11.35
CA GLU A 83 -2.10 15.60 -11.45
C GLU A 83 -2.15 16.26 -10.07
N GLN A 84 -2.78 15.60 -9.08
CA GLN A 84 -2.90 16.13 -7.72
C GLN A 84 -1.53 16.27 -7.02
N ILE A 85 -0.60 15.33 -7.21
CA ILE A 85 0.76 15.42 -6.65
C ILE A 85 1.45 16.68 -7.15
N PHE A 86 1.49 16.88 -8.48
CA PHE A 86 2.19 18.04 -9.04
C PHE A 86 1.47 19.35 -8.73
N GLN A 87 0.13 19.35 -8.67
CA GLN A 87 -0.62 20.51 -8.19
C GLN A 87 -0.23 20.86 -6.75
N SER A 88 -0.23 19.87 -5.84
CA SER A 88 0.14 20.10 -4.44
C SER A 88 1.60 20.53 -4.26
N ILE A 89 2.52 20.07 -5.12
CA ILE A 89 3.92 20.54 -5.13
C ILE A 89 3.99 22.02 -5.54
N VAL A 90 3.23 22.44 -6.55
CA VAL A 90 3.19 23.85 -6.98
C VAL A 90 2.58 24.76 -5.91
N GLU A 91 1.57 24.26 -5.19
CA GLU A 91 0.89 24.97 -4.11
C GLU A 91 1.65 24.93 -2.77
N SER A 92 2.76 24.17 -2.68
CA SER A 92 3.55 24.02 -1.46
C SER A 92 4.41 25.25 -1.14
N ASP A 93 4.87 25.34 0.11
CA ASP A 93 5.73 26.44 0.54
C ASP A 93 7.06 26.47 -0.23
N SER A 94 7.54 27.68 -0.55
CA SER A 94 8.76 27.89 -1.35
C SER A 94 10.05 27.35 -0.72
N HIS A 95 10.04 27.02 0.58
CA HIS A 95 11.18 26.46 1.28
C HIS A 95 11.21 24.92 1.22
N LEU A 96 10.21 24.28 0.60
CA LEU A 96 10.13 22.84 0.38
C LEU A 96 10.54 22.50 -1.06
N GLU A 97 11.61 21.73 -1.20
CA GLU A 97 12.05 21.20 -2.49
C GLU A 97 11.60 19.75 -2.64
N TYR A 98 11.11 19.39 -3.82
CA TYR A 98 10.60 18.05 -4.11
C TYR A 98 11.41 17.40 -5.24
N LEU A 99 11.69 16.11 -5.06
CA LEU A 99 12.25 15.23 -6.09
C LEU A 99 11.31 14.05 -6.27
N VAL A 100 10.68 13.97 -7.44
CA VAL A 100 9.74 12.91 -7.77
C VAL A 100 10.41 11.94 -8.74
N LYS A 101 10.31 10.65 -8.44
CA LYS A 101 10.72 9.58 -9.34
C LYS A 101 9.64 8.52 -9.46
N VAL A 102 9.56 7.88 -10.62
CA VAL A 102 8.61 6.82 -10.90
C VAL A 102 9.30 5.56 -11.40
N SER A 103 8.71 4.42 -11.06
CA SER A 103 9.12 3.10 -11.55
C SER A 103 7.87 2.33 -11.94
N TYR A 104 7.93 1.53 -13.01
CA TYR A 104 6.79 0.73 -13.45
C TYR A 104 7.21 -0.71 -13.71
N MET A 105 6.61 -1.65 -13.01
CA MET A 105 6.95 -3.07 -13.11
C MET A 105 5.72 -3.96 -13.28
N GLU A 106 5.97 -5.14 -13.82
CA GLU A 106 5.01 -6.22 -13.95
C GLU A 106 5.51 -7.47 -13.24
N ILE A 107 4.62 -8.18 -12.55
CA ILE A 107 4.87 -9.49 -11.99
C ILE A 107 4.03 -10.52 -12.74
N TYR A 108 4.69 -11.38 -13.51
CA TYR A 108 4.08 -12.48 -14.24
C TYR A 108 4.83 -13.77 -13.94
N LEU A 109 4.12 -14.82 -13.50
CA LEU A 109 4.70 -16.12 -13.13
C LEU A 109 5.88 -16.03 -12.15
N GLU A 110 5.78 -15.16 -11.13
CA GLU A 110 6.85 -14.89 -10.15
C GLU A 110 8.14 -14.32 -10.76
N ARG A 111 8.08 -13.81 -12.00
CA ARG A 111 9.16 -13.01 -12.62
C ARG A 111 8.76 -11.55 -12.57
N ILE A 112 9.68 -10.69 -12.14
CA ILE A 112 9.49 -9.25 -12.14
C ILE A 112 10.12 -8.70 -13.41
N ARG A 113 9.36 -7.96 -14.21
CA ARG A 113 9.85 -7.26 -15.39
C ARG A 113 9.74 -5.76 -15.17
N ASP A 114 10.74 -5.05 -15.65
CA ASP A 114 10.70 -3.60 -15.77
C ASP A 114 9.93 -3.21 -17.04
N LEU A 115 8.81 -2.49 -16.89
CA LEU A 115 8.00 -2.05 -18.03
C LEU A 115 8.58 -0.84 -18.76
N LEU A 116 9.56 -0.15 -18.16
CA LEU A 116 10.24 1.01 -18.73
C LEU A 116 11.61 0.65 -19.32
N ALA A 117 12.13 -0.51 -18.96
CA ALA A 117 13.32 -1.12 -19.54
C ALA A 117 13.07 -2.62 -19.81
N PRO A 118 12.29 -2.99 -20.84
CA PRO A 118 11.82 -4.38 -21.05
C PRO A 118 12.92 -5.44 -21.20
N GLN A 119 14.16 -5.04 -21.50
CA GLN A 119 15.35 -5.89 -21.48
C GLN A 119 15.68 -6.43 -20.07
N ASN A 120 15.25 -5.74 -19.02
CA ASN A 120 15.44 -6.12 -17.63
C ASN A 120 14.29 -7.04 -17.18
N ASP A 121 14.46 -8.33 -17.42
CA ASP A 121 13.50 -9.37 -17.03
C ASP A 121 13.97 -10.16 -15.80
N ASN A 122 13.03 -10.67 -15.03
CA ASN A 122 13.23 -11.48 -13.82
C ASN A 122 14.12 -10.80 -12.74
N LEU A 123 13.80 -9.55 -12.44
CA LEU A 123 14.43 -8.80 -11.35
C LEU A 123 14.22 -9.48 -9.98
N GLN A 124 15.16 -9.20 -9.07
CA GLN A 124 15.23 -9.82 -7.75
C GLN A 124 14.77 -8.86 -6.66
N VAL A 125 14.06 -9.41 -5.67
CA VAL A 125 13.57 -8.66 -4.50
C VAL A 125 14.60 -8.75 -3.39
N HIS A 126 15.14 -7.60 -3.01
CA HIS A 126 16.12 -7.41 -1.95
C HIS A 126 15.48 -6.73 -0.73
N GLU A 127 16.14 -6.83 0.41
CA GLU A 127 15.70 -6.21 1.67
C GLU A 127 16.92 -5.61 2.37
N GLU A 128 16.83 -4.32 2.71
CA GLU A 128 17.85 -3.58 3.45
C GLU A 128 17.23 -2.95 4.69
N LYS A 129 17.97 -2.90 5.80
CA LYS A 129 17.45 -2.36 7.07
C LYS A 129 17.03 -0.89 6.98
N SER A 130 17.72 -0.09 6.15
CA SER A 130 17.45 1.33 5.96
C SER A 130 16.37 1.61 4.90
N LYS A 131 16.26 0.76 3.87
CA LYS A 131 15.41 0.99 2.69
C LYS A 131 14.15 0.13 2.67
N GLY A 132 14.06 -0.89 3.53
CA GLY A 132 13.01 -1.91 3.46
C GLY A 132 13.19 -2.82 2.24
N VAL A 133 12.08 -3.36 1.74
CA VAL A 133 12.06 -4.24 0.57
C VAL A 133 12.04 -3.42 -0.72
N TYR A 134 12.92 -3.78 -1.66
CA TYR A 134 12.99 -3.12 -2.96
C TYR A 134 13.35 -4.12 -4.07
N VAL A 135 13.08 -3.73 -5.32
CA VAL A 135 13.46 -4.51 -6.51
C VAL A 135 14.80 -3.98 -7.01
N LYS A 136 15.83 -4.83 -6.97
CA LYS A 136 17.17 -4.45 -7.43
C LYS A 136 17.18 -4.29 -8.95
N ASN A 137 17.82 -3.23 -9.44
CA ASN A 137 17.94 -2.86 -10.86
C ASN A 137 16.60 -2.53 -11.55
N LEU A 138 15.55 -2.22 -10.78
CA LEU A 138 14.37 -1.59 -11.36
C LEU A 138 14.71 -0.15 -11.74
N SER A 139 14.33 0.27 -12.95
CA SER A 139 14.63 1.60 -13.45
C SER A 139 13.79 2.66 -12.72
N ASP A 140 14.45 3.72 -12.29
CA ASP A 140 13.83 4.91 -11.71
C ASP A 140 13.96 6.07 -12.72
N TYR A 141 12.84 6.72 -13.03
CA TYR A 141 12.82 7.90 -13.90
C TYR A 141 12.41 9.12 -13.09
N TYR A 142 13.26 10.14 -13.08
CA TYR A 142 12.93 11.43 -12.47
C TYR A 142 11.96 12.18 -13.37
N VAL A 143 10.95 12.79 -12.75
CA VAL A 143 9.89 13.50 -13.45
C VAL A 143 9.68 14.88 -12.85
N SER A 144 9.46 15.87 -13.71
CA SER A 144 9.26 17.27 -13.34
C SER A 144 7.83 17.77 -13.57
N SER A 145 7.00 16.98 -14.27
CA SER A 145 5.61 17.33 -14.57
C SER A 145 4.70 16.10 -14.70
N ALA A 146 3.38 16.32 -14.61
CA ALA A 146 2.39 15.27 -14.84
C ALA A 146 2.46 14.71 -16.27
N GLN A 147 2.80 15.54 -17.27
CA GLN A 147 2.94 15.13 -18.66
C GLN A 147 4.05 14.09 -18.85
N GLU A 148 5.21 14.28 -18.21
CA GLU A 148 6.30 13.29 -18.25
C GLU A 148 5.87 11.94 -17.64
N VAL A 149 5.08 11.98 -16.57
CA VAL A 149 4.52 10.75 -15.99
C VAL A 149 3.53 10.08 -16.95
N TYR A 150 2.71 10.85 -17.68
CA TYR A 150 1.78 10.29 -18.68
C TYR A 150 2.54 9.59 -19.82
N GLU A 151 3.65 10.15 -20.28
CA GLU A 151 4.52 9.50 -21.27
C GLU A 151 5.09 8.18 -20.76
N ILE A 152 5.52 8.13 -19.50
CA ILE A 152 5.99 6.91 -18.84
C ILE A 152 4.87 5.87 -18.73
N MET A 153 3.65 6.30 -18.37
CA MET A 153 2.48 5.42 -18.32
C MET A 153 2.14 4.84 -19.69
N ARG A 154 2.18 5.65 -20.76
CA ARG A 154 1.96 5.18 -22.15
C ARG A 154 3.03 4.18 -22.57
N THR A 155 4.30 4.48 -22.30
CA THR A 155 5.43 3.59 -22.60
C THR A 155 5.29 2.24 -21.89
N GLY A 156 5.03 2.25 -20.57
CA GLY A 156 4.85 1.02 -19.81
C GLY A 156 3.59 0.24 -20.20
N GLY A 157 2.51 0.95 -20.53
CA GLY A 157 1.28 0.34 -21.06
C GLY A 157 1.52 -0.38 -22.39
N ALA A 158 2.24 0.25 -23.32
CA ALA A 158 2.62 -0.38 -24.59
C ALA A 158 3.51 -1.61 -24.39
N ALA A 159 4.51 -1.53 -23.49
CA ALA A 159 5.37 -2.66 -23.14
C ALA A 159 4.60 -3.84 -22.54
N ARG A 160 3.57 -3.55 -21.72
CA ARG A 160 2.67 -4.55 -21.14
C ARG A 160 1.86 -5.26 -22.23
N VAL A 161 1.30 -4.51 -23.20
CA VAL A 161 0.54 -5.08 -24.32
C VAL A 161 1.41 -5.96 -25.23
N VAL A 162 2.62 -5.51 -25.57
CA VAL A 162 3.56 -6.32 -26.39
C VAL A 162 3.98 -7.60 -25.68
N THR A 163 4.17 -7.53 -24.35
CA THR A 163 4.45 -8.72 -23.54
C THR A 163 3.29 -9.70 -23.59
N ALA A 164 2.06 -9.17 -23.51
CA ALA A 164 0.86 -9.99 -23.55
C ALA A 164 0.74 -10.80 -24.85
N THR A 165 1.00 -10.15 -25.99
CA THR A 165 0.95 -10.80 -27.30
C THR A 165 2.11 -11.77 -27.53
N ASN A 166 3.34 -11.42 -27.11
CA ASN A 166 4.52 -12.24 -27.38
C ASN A 166 4.66 -13.45 -26.46
N MET A 167 4.16 -13.38 -25.23
CA MET A 167 4.32 -14.43 -24.22
C MET A 167 3.03 -15.25 -23.99
N ASN A 168 1.99 -15.03 -24.81
CA ASN A 168 0.61 -15.47 -24.51
C ASN A 168 0.18 -15.07 -23.09
N ALA A 169 0.76 -14.00 -22.55
CA ALA A 169 0.47 -13.53 -21.21
C ALA A 169 -0.81 -12.70 -21.30
N GLU A 170 -1.88 -13.14 -20.66
CA GLU A 170 -3.10 -12.33 -20.62
C GLU A 170 -2.87 -11.18 -19.61
N SER A 171 -3.26 -9.94 -19.92
CA SER A 171 -3.08 -8.81 -18.97
C SER A 171 -3.84 -9.03 -17.65
N SER A 172 -4.86 -9.91 -17.68
CA SER A 172 -5.61 -10.43 -16.54
C SER A 172 -4.80 -11.36 -15.63
N ARG A 173 -3.64 -11.84 -16.07
CA ARG A 173 -2.81 -12.85 -15.39
C ARG A 173 -1.52 -12.31 -14.79
N SER A 174 -1.23 -11.02 -14.99
CA SER A 174 -0.09 -10.33 -14.41
C SER A 174 -0.52 -9.24 -13.46
N HIS A 175 0.34 -8.93 -12.49
CA HIS A 175 0.15 -7.78 -11.60
C HIS A 175 1.00 -6.63 -12.10
N SER A 176 0.45 -5.44 -12.20
CA SER A 176 1.24 -4.24 -12.49
C SER A 176 1.33 -3.35 -11.27
N ILE A 177 2.53 -2.83 -11.00
CA ILE A 177 2.83 -1.96 -9.87
C ILE A 177 3.50 -0.70 -10.42
N PHE A 178 2.79 0.42 -10.32
CA PHE A 178 3.33 1.74 -10.59
C PHE A 178 3.75 2.37 -9.25
N LEU A 179 5.03 2.67 -9.10
CA LEU A 179 5.59 3.25 -7.88
C LEU A 179 5.91 4.72 -8.14
N ILE A 180 5.40 5.60 -7.29
CA ILE A 180 5.79 7.01 -7.23
C ILE A 180 6.53 7.22 -5.92
N SER A 181 7.76 7.71 -5.97
CA SER A 181 8.56 8.04 -4.80
C SER A 181 8.81 9.53 -4.77
N ILE A 182 8.42 10.17 -3.68
CA ILE A 182 8.53 11.61 -3.47
C ILE A 182 9.50 11.86 -2.33
N GLN A 183 10.60 12.53 -2.63
CA GLN A 183 11.52 13.04 -1.62
C GLN A 183 11.26 14.53 -1.44
N GLN A 184 11.03 14.95 -0.20
CA GLN A 184 10.86 16.35 0.17
C GLN A 184 12.05 16.78 1.03
N ARG A 185 12.61 17.96 0.75
CA ARG A 185 13.65 18.59 1.56
C ARG A 185 13.18 19.96 2.01
N ASN A 186 13.20 20.19 3.32
CA ASN A 186 13.03 21.54 3.85
C ASN A 186 14.38 22.26 3.83
N THR A 187 14.48 23.36 3.09
CA THR A 187 15.73 24.10 2.87
C THR A 187 16.17 24.93 4.09
N GLU A 188 15.24 25.29 4.97
CA GLU A 188 15.52 26.05 6.20
C GLU A 188 16.08 25.16 7.31
N THR A 189 15.47 23.98 7.51
CA THR A 189 15.85 23.04 8.59
C THR A 189 16.83 21.97 8.12
N GLY A 190 16.89 21.70 6.82
CA GLY A 190 17.63 20.59 6.23
C GLY A 190 16.99 19.22 6.45
N ALA A 191 15.80 19.14 7.06
CA ALA A 191 15.06 17.89 7.27
C ALA A 191 14.59 17.32 5.93
N GLN A 192 14.64 15.99 5.81
CA GLN A 192 14.20 15.28 4.61
C GLN A 192 13.09 14.30 4.94
N LYS A 193 12.13 14.15 4.04
CA LYS A 193 11.04 13.19 4.14
C LYS A 193 10.94 12.39 2.85
N THR A 194 10.53 11.13 2.94
CA THR A 194 10.31 10.28 1.77
C THR A 194 8.95 9.59 1.86
N GLY A 195 8.09 9.81 0.87
CA GLY A 195 6.86 9.06 0.69
C GLY A 195 6.96 8.12 -0.51
N ASN A 196 6.55 6.86 -0.34
CA ASN A 196 6.45 5.90 -1.45
C ASN A 196 4.99 5.50 -1.64
N LEU A 197 4.46 5.72 -2.85
CA LEU A 197 3.11 5.40 -3.23
C LEU A 197 3.08 4.24 -4.23
N TYR A 198 2.56 3.11 -3.80
CA TYR A 198 2.39 1.91 -4.63
C TYR A 198 0.98 1.87 -5.20
N LEU A 199 0.84 1.92 -6.52
CA LEU A 199 -0.43 1.85 -7.24
C LEU A 199 -0.48 0.49 -7.95
N VAL A 200 -1.32 -0.40 -7.44
CA VAL A 200 -1.28 -1.84 -7.75
C VAL A 200 -2.55 -2.27 -8.48
N ASP A 201 -2.41 -2.70 -9.73
CA ASP A 201 -3.45 -3.38 -10.52
C ASP A 201 -3.17 -4.88 -10.51
N LEU A 202 -3.91 -5.63 -9.70
CA LEU A 202 -3.68 -7.06 -9.51
C LEU A 202 -4.25 -7.89 -10.68
N ALA A 203 -3.74 -9.11 -10.84
CA ALA A 203 -4.34 -10.14 -11.68
C ALA A 203 -5.77 -10.50 -11.22
N GLY A 204 -6.52 -11.17 -12.09
CA GLY A 204 -7.86 -11.70 -11.82
C GLY A 204 -7.89 -12.68 -10.65
N SER A 205 -8.84 -12.50 -9.73
CA SER A 205 -9.00 -13.34 -8.54
C SER A 205 -9.76 -14.64 -8.77
N GLU A 206 -10.25 -14.89 -9.97
CA GLU A 206 -11.05 -16.06 -10.30
C GLU A 206 -10.29 -17.39 -10.14
N LYS A 207 -11.04 -18.45 -9.84
CA LYS A 207 -10.48 -19.79 -9.67
C LYS A 207 -10.13 -20.41 -11.03
N VAL A 208 -8.90 -20.93 -11.13
CA VAL A 208 -8.39 -21.68 -12.31
C VAL A 208 -9.37 -22.74 -12.82
N GLY A 209 -10.09 -23.43 -11.93
CA GLY A 209 -11.00 -24.52 -12.29
C GLY A 209 -12.14 -24.14 -13.25
N LYS A 210 -12.48 -22.85 -13.39
CA LYS A 210 -13.48 -22.38 -14.37
C LYS A 210 -12.91 -22.08 -15.76
N THR A 211 -11.60 -21.97 -15.89
CA THR A 211 -10.95 -21.57 -17.16
C THR A 211 -10.90 -22.70 -18.19
N GLY A 212 -11.19 -23.95 -17.79
CA GLY A 212 -11.04 -25.12 -18.67
C GLY A 212 -9.58 -25.42 -19.07
N ALA A 213 -8.61 -24.76 -18.43
CA ALA A 213 -7.19 -24.90 -18.75
C ALA A 213 -6.67 -26.33 -18.45
N SER A 214 -5.92 -26.91 -19.38
CA SER A 214 -5.28 -28.22 -19.25
C SER A 214 -3.80 -28.14 -19.63
N GLY A 215 -2.99 -29.13 -19.22
CA GLY A 215 -1.56 -29.19 -19.57
C GLY A 215 -0.73 -28.02 -19.02
N GLN A 216 0.12 -27.41 -19.86
CA GLN A 216 0.98 -26.28 -19.47
C GLN A 216 0.18 -25.06 -19.01
N THR A 217 -1.00 -24.81 -19.59
CA THR A 217 -1.88 -23.70 -19.21
C THR A 217 -2.39 -23.85 -17.77
N LEU A 218 -2.55 -25.09 -17.27
CA LEU A 218 -2.93 -25.34 -15.88
C LEU A 218 -1.79 -25.03 -14.91
N GLU A 219 -0.54 -25.37 -15.26
CA GLU A 219 0.65 -25.06 -14.46
C GLU A 219 0.93 -23.55 -14.42
N GLU A 220 0.68 -22.85 -15.53
CA GLU A 220 0.70 -21.39 -15.61
C GLU A 220 -0.36 -20.77 -14.68
N ALA A 221 -1.60 -21.23 -14.79
CA ALA A 221 -2.71 -20.73 -13.97
C ALA A 221 -2.50 -21.01 -12.47
N LYS A 222 -1.89 -22.15 -12.10
CA LYS A 222 -1.46 -22.41 -10.71
C LYS A 222 -0.43 -21.39 -10.22
N LYS A 223 0.53 -20.98 -11.05
CA LYS A 223 1.56 -19.98 -10.70
C LYS A 223 1.00 -18.57 -10.64
N ILE A 224 0.06 -18.20 -11.51
CA ILE A 224 -0.64 -16.92 -11.43
C ILE A 224 -1.42 -16.84 -10.11
N ASN A 225 -2.20 -17.87 -9.81
CA ASN A 225 -2.95 -17.93 -8.56
C ASN A 225 -2.06 -18.12 -7.33
N LYS A 226 -0.78 -18.49 -7.48
CA LYS A 226 0.17 -18.56 -6.36
C LYS A 226 0.28 -17.21 -5.65
N SER A 227 0.49 -16.14 -6.40
CA SER A 227 0.64 -14.78 -5.86
C SER A 227 -0.63 -14.30 -5.12
N LEU A 228 -1.81 -14.52 -5.70
CA LEU A 228 -3.09 -14.18 -5.07
C LEU A 228 -3.46 -15.11 -3.90
N SER A 229 -3.07 -16.37 -3.96
CA SER A 229 -3.22 -17.32 -2.84
C SER A 229 -2.31 -16.92 -1.68
N ALA A 230 -1.06 -16.55 -1.96
CA ALA A 230 -0.13 -16.02 -0.98
C ALA A 230 -0.66 -14.73 -0.34
N LEU A 231 -1.21 -13.81 -1.15
CA LEU A 231 -1.88 -12.61 -0.65
C LEU A 231 -3.04 -12.96 0.30
N GLY A 232 -3.88 -13.93 -0.08
CA GLY A 232 -4.94 -14.45 0.78
C GLY A 232 -4.44 -15.07 2.08
N MET A 233 -3.33 -15.82 2.04
CA MET A 233 -2.70 -16.41 3.23
C MET A 233 -2.12 -15.35 4.17
N VAL A 234 -1.47 -14.32 3.61
CA VAL A 234 -0.97 -13.16 4.37
C VAL A 234 -2.11 -12.47 5.11
N ILE A 235 -3.22 -12.17 4.42
CA ILE A 235 -4.40 -11.54 5.02
C ILE A 235 -5.00 -12.42 6.12
N ASN A 236 -5.14 -13.72 5.88
CA ASN A 236 -5.66 -14.64 6.89
C ASN A 236 -4.75 -14.70 8.13
N ALA A 237 -3.43 -14.75 7.94
CA ALA A 237 -2.47 -14.77 9.04
C ALA A 237 -2.49 -13.47 9.86
N LEU A 238 -2.60 -12.31 9.19
CA LEU A 238 -2.68 -11.00 9.83
C LEU A 238 -3.97 -10.82 10.66
N THR A 239 -5.05 -11.50 10.27
CA THR A 239 -6.38 -11.31 10.87
C THR A 239 -6.73 -12.36 11.92
N ASP A 240 -6.12 -13.56 11.88
CA ASP A 240 -6.27 -14.58 12.92
C ASP A 240 -5.63 -14.13 14.26
N GLY A 241 -4.63 -13.24 14.22
CA GLY A 241 -3.97 -12.69 15.40
C GLY A 241 -3.11 -13.68 16.21
N LYS A 242 -3.24 -14.98 15.94
CA LYS A 242 -2.45 -16.07 16.56
C LYS A 242 -1.21 -16.43 15.76
N ALA A 243 -1.13 -16.01 14.49
CA ALA A 243 -0.01 -16.32 13.63
C ALA A 243 1.26 -15.60 14.12
N LYS A 244 2.28 -16.36 14.52
CA LYS A 244 3.60 -15.82 14.91
C LYS A 244 4.44 -15.35 13.71
N HIS A 245 4.14 -15.88 12.52
CA HIS A 245 4.87 -15.60 11.30
C HIS A 245 3.90 -15.35 10.16
N ILE A 246 4.10 -14.25 9.43
CA ILE A 246 3.30 -13.89 8.26
C ILE A 246 4.05 -14.32 7.00
N PRO A 247 3.43 -15.10 6.09
CA PRO A 247 4.13 -15.73 4.96
C PRO A 247 4.37 -14.79 3.76
N TYR A 248 4.94 -13.59 3.99
CA TYR A 248 5.23 -12.65 2.89
C TYR A 248 6.13 -13.22 1.82
N ARG A 249 6.99 -14.19 2.17
CA ARG A 249 7.99 -14.79 1.27
C ARG A 249 7.41 -15.77 0.25
N ASP A 250 6.15 -16.15 0.37
CA ASP A 250 5.51 -17.15 -0.51
C ASP A 250 5.34 -16.66 -1.94
N SER A 251 5.29 -15.33 -2.15
CA SER A 251 5.30 -14.71 -3.48
C SER A 251 6.13 -13.43 -3.53
N LYS A 252 6.67 -13.08 -4.70
CA LYS A 252 7.35 -11.79 -4.90
C LYS A 252 6.41 -10.61 -4.68
N LEU A 253 5.12 -10.76 -5.04
CA LEU A 253 4.08 -9.74 -4.81
C LEU A 253 3.95 -9.40 -3.33
N THR A 254 3.75 -10.42 -2.48
CA THR A 254 3.59 -10.24 -1.03
C THR A 254 4.87 -9.76 -0.35
N ARG A 255 6.05 -10.05 -0.90
CA ARG A 255 7.31 -9.47 -0.41
C ARG A 255 7.40 -7.97 -0.70
N ILE A 256 7.13 -7.57 -1.94
CA ILE A 256 7.18 -6.14 -2.34
C ILE A 256 6.16 -5.34 -1.52
N LEU A 257 4.98 -5.90 -1.28
CA LEU A 257 3.86 -5.22 -0.61
C LEU A 257 3.77 -5.56 0.88
N GLN A 258 4.84 -6.06 1.49
CA GLN A 258 4.84 -6.48 2.89
C GLN A 258 4.54 -5.31 3.83
N GLU A 259 5.00 -4.09 3.50
CA GLU A 259 4.73 -2.90 4.32
C GLU A 259 3.29 -2.41 4.15
N SER A 260 2.69 -2.64 2.97
CA SER A 260 1.30 -2.32 2.66
C SER A 260 0.29 -3.14 3.46
N LEU A 261 0.68 -4.33 3.95
CA LEU A 261 -0.20 -5.28 4.63
C LEU A 261 0.33 -5.53 6.04
N GLY A 262 -0.17 -4.82 7.05
CA GLY A 262 0.26 -4.96 8.45
C GLY A 262 1.57 -4.24 8.81
N GLY A 263 2.11 -3.40 7.92
CA GLY A 263 3.38 -2.67 8.11
C GLY A 263 3.24 -1.16 8.15
N ASN A 264 4.30 -0.47 7.72
CA ASN A 264 4.40 0.99 7.66
C ASN A 264 3.83 1.51 6.32
N SER A 265 2.50 1.56 6.20
CA SER A 265 1.84 2.14 5.03
C SER A 265 0.38 2.50 5.31
N ARG A 266 -0.09 3.61 4.70
CA ARG A 266 -1.51 3.92 4.55
C ARG A 266 -2.05 3.16 3.36
N THR A 267 -2.95 2.21 3.59
CA THR A 267 -3.40 1.31 2.53
C THR A 267 -4.88 1.47 2.24
N THR A 268 -5.21 1.58 0.96
CA THR A 268 -6.57 1.60 0.40
C THR A 268 -6.73 0.37 -0.48
N LEU A 269 -7.80 -0.40 -0.27
CA LEU A 269 -8.11 -1.57 -1.08
C LEU A 269 -9.45 -1.38 -1.79
N ILE A 270 -9.39 -1.21 -3.10
CA ILE A 270 -10.54 -1.14 -3.99
C ILE A 270 -10.85 -2.55 -4.46
N ILE A 271 -12.05 -3.02 -4.11
CA ILE A 271 -12.55 -4.31 -4.58
C ILE A 271 -13.55 -4.08 -5.73
N ASN A 272 -13.26 -4.65 -6.88
CA ASN A 272 -14.05 -4.53 -8.09
C ASN A 272 -14.96 -5.76 -8.23
N CYS A 273 -16.25 -5.51 -8.37
CA CYS A 273 -17.27 -6.55 -8.39
C CYS A 273 -18.11 -6.50 -9.67
N SER A 274 -18.52 -7.65 -10.17
CA SER A 274 -19.45 -7.74 -11.29
C SER A 274 -20.90 -7.74 -10.75
N PRO A 275 -21.81 -6.92 -11.28
CA PRO A 275 -23.22 -6.94 -10.89
C PRO A 275 -24.00 -8.11 -11.52
N SER A 276 -23.42 -8.81 -12.51
CA SER A 276 -24.05 -9.94 -13.19
C SER A 276 -24.20 -11.17 -12.27
N SER A 277 -25.37 -11.79 -12.27
CA SER A 277 -25.65 -13.06 -11.58
C SER A 277 -24.76 -14.20 -12.06
N TYR A 278 -24.27 -14.15 -13.30
CA TYR A 278 -23.31 -15.13 -13.83
C TYR A 278 -22.01 -15.18 -12.99
N ASN A 279 -21.63 -14.04 -12.42
CA ASN A 279 -20.40 -13.82 -11.66
C ASN A 279 -20.63 -13.81 -10.14
N GLU A 280 -21.81 -14.23 -9.67
CA GLU A 280 -22.20 -14.17 -8.24
C GLU A 280 -21.15 -14.82 -7.32
N ALA A 281 -20.68 -16.02 -7.67
CA ALA A 281 -19.73 -16.76 -6.83
C ALA A 281 -18.37 -16.06 -6.67
N GLU A 282 -17.87 -15.41 -7.73
CA GLU A 282 -16.59 -14.68 -7.69
C GLU A 282 -16.74 -13.33 -6.99
N THR A 283 -17.87 -12.65 -7.21
CA THR A 283 -18.24 -11.43 -6.49
C THR A 283 -18.33 -11.70 -4.99
N LEU A 284 -18.96 -12.81 -4.59
CA LEU A 284 -19.01 -13.22 -3.19
C LEU A 284 -17.62 -13.51 -2.62
N GLY A 285 -16.75 -14.18 -3.39
CA GLY A 285 -15.36 -14.41 -3.01
C GLY A 285 -14.60 -13.10 -2.77
N THR A 286 -14.81 -12.12 -3.64
CA THR A 286 -14.21 -10.78 -3.59
C THR A 286 -14.69 -9.98 -2.38
N LEU A 287 -16.00 -10.00 -2.10
CA LEU A 287 -16.58 -9.34 -0.92
C LEU A 287 -16.06 -9.95 0.38
N ARG A 288 -16.02 -11.29 0.47
CA ARG A 288 -15.44 -12.00 1.63
C ARG A 288 -13.96 -11.68 1.82
N PHE A 289 -13.20 -11.54 0.73
CA PHE A 289 -11.81 -11.10 0.78
C PHE A 289 -11.68 -9.69 1.34
N GLY A 290 -12.49 -8.75 0.84
CA GLY A 290 -12.50 -7.37 1.32
C GLY A 290 -12.80 -7.26 2.82
N ILE A 291 -13.80 -7.99 3.33
CA ILE A 291 -14.13 -7.99 4.77
C ILE A 291 -12.96 -8.50 5.63
N ARG A 292 -12.25 -9.53 5.17
CA ARG A 292 -11.05 -10.00 5.89
C ARG A 292 -9.94 -8.96 5.83
N ALA A 293 -9.65 -8.41 4.65
CA ALA A 293 -8.64 -7.38 4.52
C ALA A 293 -8.94 -6.15 5.42
N LYS A 294 -10.22 -5.81 5.62
CA LYS A 294 -10.64 -4.69 6.46
C LYS A 294 -10.25 -4.79 7.93
N SER A 295 -10.05 -5.99 8.47
CA SER A 295 -9.61 -6.16 9.84
C SER A 295 -8.09 -6.06 10.03
N ILE A 296 -7.32 -5.88 8.96
CA ILE A 296 -5.86 -5.64 9.04
C ILE A 296 -5.60 -4.26 9.63
N LYS A 297 -4.64 -4.21 10.56
CA LYS A 297 -4.18 -2.98 11.22
C LYS A 297 -2.76 -2.67 10.78
N ASN A 298 -2.58 -1.54 10.09
CA ASN A 298 -1.26 -1.02 9.73
C ASN A 298 -0.74 -0.04 10.79
N SER A 299 0.58 0.11 10.86
CA SER A 299 1.26 1.06 11.75
C SER A 299 2.04 2.07 10.91
N ALA A 300 1.31 2.98 10.25
CA ALA A 300 1.90 4.02 9.40
C ALA A 300 2.66 5.07 10.22
N ARG A 301 3.84 5.45 9.75
CA ARG A 301 4.79 6.39 10.35
C ARG A 301 5.41 7.24 9.24
N VAL A 302 5.75 8.48 9.57
CA VAL A 302 6.46 9.36 8.64
C VAL A 302 7.90 8.88 8.48
N ASN A 303 8.34 8.69 7.24
CA ASN A 303 9.74 8.42 6.94
C ASN A 303 10.47 9.77 6.87
N GLN A 304 11.04 10.19 8.00
CA GLN A 304 11.78 11.44 8.12
C GLN A 304 13.23 11.16 8.49
N GLU A 305 14.15 11.73 7.72
CA GLU A 305 15.55 11.85 8.09
C GLU A 305 15.76 13.22 8.73
N LEU A 306 16.20 13.19 10.00
CA LEU A 306 16.50 14.39 10.77
C LEU A 306 17.78 15.06 10.27
N SER A 307 17.85 16.38 10.37
CA SER A 307 19.05 17.11 10.00
C SER A 307 20.23 16.73 10.91
N PRO A 308 21.49 16.90 10.45
CA PRO A 308 22.66 16.67 11.30
C PRO A 308 22.67 17.53 12.57
N LEU A 309 22.08 18.72 12.53
CA LEU A 309 21.97 19.61 13.69
C LEU A 309 20.97 19.08 14.72
N GLU A 310 19.80 18.63 14.28
CA GLU A 310 18.81 17.99 15.15
C GLU A 310 19.33 16.69 15.75
N LEU A 311 20.01 15.87 14.95
CA LEU A 311 20.66 14.65 15.42
C LEU A 311 21.72 14.95 16.50
N LYS A 312 22.56 15.97 16.30
CA LYS A 312 23.53 16.41 17.31
C LYS A 312 22.86 16.91 18.59
N SER A 313 21.75 17.64 18.47
CA SER A 313 20.97 18.13 19.62
C SER A 313 20.35 16.97 20.41
N LEU A 314 19.73 16.01 19.72
CA LEU A 314 19.17 14.80 20.33
C LEU A 314 20.25 13.94 20.98
N LEU A 315 21.40 13.77 20.32
CA LEU A 315 22.55 13.04 20.87
C LEU A 315 23.08 13.71 22.14
N SER A 316 23.17 15.05 22.16
CA SER A 316 23.58 15.81 23.35
C SER A 316 22.60 15.60 24.50
N LYS A 317 21.28 15.68 24.24
CA LYS A 317 20.23 15.41 25.25
C LYS A 317 20.29 13.96 25.77
N ALA A 318 20.45 12.99 24.88
CA ALA A 318 20.56 11.57 25.25
C ALA A 318 21.82 11.31 26.10
N ASN A 319 22.95 11.91 25.74
CA ASN A 319 24.20 11.79 26.52
C ASN A 319 24.07 12.43 27.91
N ALA A 320 23.39 13.58 28.02
CA ALA A 320 23.11 14.20 29.31
C ALA A 320 22.22 13.31 30.19
N ALA A 321 21.14 12.76 29.60
CA ALA A 321 20.26 11.82 30.31
C ALA A 321 21.01 10.55 30.74
N ASN A 322 21.82 9.96 29.86
CA ASN A 322 22.65 8.79 30.19
C ASN A 322 23.62 9.09 31.33
N SER A 323 24.29 10.25 31.31
CA SER A 323 25.17 10.66 32.41
C SER A 323 24.42 10.76 33.73
N ASN A 324 23.20 11.30 33.73
CA ASN A 324 22.37 11.37 34.93
C ASN A 324 21.92 9.98 35.41
N PHE A 325 21.50 9.10 34.49
CA PHE A 325 21.15 7.73 34.85
C PHE A 325 22.34 6.96 35.39
N THR A 326 23.55 7.12 34.83
CA THR A 326 24.77 6.51 35.37
C THR A 326 25.05 6.97 36.80
N LYS A 327 24.91 8.28 37.08
CA LYS A 327 25.06 8.81 38.46
C LYS A 327 24.01 8.25 39.41
N TYR A 328 22.76 8.17 38.95
CA TYR A 328 21.65 7.64 39.75
C TYR A 328 21.84 6.15 40.07
N ILE A 329 22.25 5.35 39.08
CA ILE A 329 22.58 3.93 39.29
C ILE A 329 23.72 3.79 40.30
N ALA A 330 24.79 4.58 40.17
CA ALA A 330 25.90 4.53 41.12
C ALA A 330 25.47 4.89 42.56
N ALA A 331 24.57 5.86 42.71
CA ALA A 331 24.01 6.21 44.02
C ALA A 331 23.18 5.06 44.62
N LEU A 332 22.30 4.45 43.82
CA LEU A 332 21.52 3.28 44.25
C LEU A 332 22.41 2.08 44.59
N GLU A 333 23.46 1.82 43.82
CA GLU A 333 24.41 0.73 44.09
C GLU A 333 25.17 0.95 45.40
N ALA A 334 25.61 2.18 45.67
CA ALA A 334 26.27 2.55 46.92
C ALA A 334 25.34 2.40 48.12
N GLU A 335 24.09 2.85 47.98
CA GLU A 335 23.06 2.65 48.98
C GLU A 335 22.84 1.16 49.25
N ILE A 336 22.54 0.35 48.22
CA ILE A 336 22.33 -1.11 48.33
C ILE A 336 23.51 -1.81 49.02
N ALA A 337 24.75 -1.38 48.76
CA ALA A 337 25.93 -1.95 49.42
C ALA A 337 25.90 -1.76 50.94
N ILE A 338 25.46 -0.58 51.43
CA ILE A 338 25.30 -0.29 52.86
C ILE A 338 24.25 -1.22 53.46
N TRP A 339 23.07 -1.32 52.83
CA TRP A 339 21.99 -2.22 53.27
C TRP A 339 22.45 -3.68 53.32
N ARG A 340 23.18 -4.15 52.30
CA ARG A 340 23.72 -5.52 52.24
C ARG A 340 24.78 -5.81 53.29
N SER A 341 25.51 -4.80 53.76
CA SER A 341 26.48 -4.93 54.86
C SER A 341 25.84 -4.93 56.26
N GLY A 342 24.51 -4.81 56.34
CA GLY A 342 23.76 -4.73 57.60
C GLY A 342 23.64 -3.31 58.17
N GLY A 343 24.09 -2.29 57.43
CA GLY A 343 23.86 -0.88 57.75
C GLY A 343 22.47 -0.39 57.29
N ALA A 344 22.11 0.84 57.65
CA ALA A 344 20.90 1.50 57.20
C ALA A 344 21.22 2.92 56.70
N VAL A 345 20.54 3.35 55.64
CA VAL A 345 20.64 4.72 55.09
C VAL A 345 19.39 5.49 55.52
N ALA A 346 19.58 6.70 56.06
CA ALA A 346 18.48 7.56 56.47
C ALA A 346 17.64 7.98 55.26
N GLU A 347 16.32 8.12 55.43
CA GLU A 347 15.40 8.52 54.34
C GLU A 347 15.80 9.83 53.64
N SER A 348 16.46 10.75 54.35
CA SER A 348 16.98 11.99 53.76
C SER A 348 18.08 11.79 52.72
N ASP A 349 18.77 10.65 52.78
CA ASP A 349 19.97 10.35 52.01
C ASP A 349 19.74 9.24 50.98
N TRP A 350 18.49 8.81 50.80
CA TRP A 350 18.13 7.84 49.78
C TRP A 350 18.44 8.37 48.39
N ALA A 351 18.89 7.48 47.50
CA ALA A 351 19.08 7.83 46.11
C ALA A 351 17.73 8.21 45.49
N LEU A 352 17.55 9.51 45.22
CA LEU A 352 16.30 10.02 44.67
C LEU A 352 16.26 9.82 43.15
N PRO A 353 15.13 9.34 42.60
CA PRO A 353 14.94 9.29 41.16
C PRO A 353 15.19 10.66 40.57
N TRP A 354 15.97 10.72 39.49
CA TRP A 354 16.12 11.95 38.74
C TRP A 354 14.74 12.40 38.23
N GLN A 355 14.18 13.43 38.88
CA GLN A 355 12.97 14.08 38.43
C GLN A 355 13.35 15.04 37.31
N ASN A 356 12.91 14.74 36.10
CA ASN A 356 12.91 15.72 35.01
C ASN A 356 12.24 17.00 35.53
N GLY A 357 12.97 18.12 35.52
CA GLY A 357 12.40 19.45 35.76
C GLY A 357 11.47 19.87 34.63
N CYS A 358 10.35 19.17 34.44
CA CYS A 358 9.32 19.52 33.50
C CYS A 358 7.95 19.47 34.19
N SER A 359 7.65 20.53 34.93
CA SER A 359 6.32 20.83 35.50
C SER A 359 5.31 21.29 34.43
N SER A 360 5.41 20.81 33.19
CA SER A 360 4.43 21.11 32.12
C SER A 360 4.50 20.20 30.88
N CYS A 361 5.22 19.08 30.90
CA CYS A 361 4.99 18.04 29.88
C CYS A 361 3.82 17.17 30.31
N SER A 362 2.60 17.67 30.13
CA SER A 362 1.52 16.77 29.75
C SER A 362 2.03 15.95 28.57
N LEU A 363 1.96 14.63 28.68
CA LEU A 363 2.08 13.70 27.56
C LEU A 363 0.93 13.96 26.56
N GLN A 364 0.93 15.12 25.92
CA GLN A 364 0.22 15.43 24.69
C GLN A 364 1.29 15.43 23.61
N GLY A 365 1.63 14.24 23.15
CA GLY A 365 2.78 14.01 22.28
C GLY A 365 2.98 12.54 21.90
N CYS A 366 2.30 11.62 22.58
CA CYS A 366 1.77 10.46 21.88
C CYS A 366 0.69 11.00 20.93
N GLN A 367 1.10 11.51 19.76
CA GLN A 367 0.18 11.58 18.63
C GLN A 367 -0.46 10.21 18.55
N GLU A 368 -1.78 10.19 18.70
CA GLU A 368 -2.60 9.01 18.50
C GLU A 368 -2.04 8.28 17.29
N SER A 369 -1.63 7.04 17.51
CA SER A 369 -1.53 6.07 16.42
C SER A 369 -2.88 6.15 15.74
N SER A 370 -2.97 6.94 14.67
CA SER A 370 -4.20 7.11 13.92
C SER A 370 -4.43 5.76 13.29
N TYR A 371 -5.26 4.96 13.96
CA TYR A 371 -5.92 3.81 13.40
C TYR A 371 -6.70 4.33 12.21
N VAL A 372 -6.05 4.31 11.05
CA VAL A 372 -6.72 4.50 9.78
C VAL A 372 -7.15 3.11 9.38
N PRO A 373 -8.44 2.75 9.53
CA PRO A 373 -8.96 1.57 8.86
C PRO A 373 -8.66 1.73 7.37
N LEU A 374 -8.30 0.62 6.71
CA LEU A 374 -8.23 0.59 5.25
C LEU A 374 -9.52 1.18 4.69
N VAL A 375 -9.42 2.20 3.83
CA VAL A 375 -10.59 2.73 3.13
C VAL A 375 -10.91 1.75 2.00
N PHE A 376 -12.07 1.09 2.09
CA PHE A 376 -12.58 0.21 1.04
C PHE A 376 -13.56 0.96 0.16
N GLY A 377 -13.30 0.96 -1.14
CA GLY A 377 -14.26 1.33 -2.17
C GLY A 377 -14.70 0.09 -2.95
N VAL A 378 -16.00 -0.19 -3.04
CA VAL A 378 -16.52 -1.20 -3.97
C VAL A 378 -16.93 -0.51 -5.27
N GLY A 379 -16.21 -0.72 -6.37
CA GLY A 379 -16.60 -0.18 -7.68
C GLY A 379 -17.34 -1.23 -8.52
N PHE A 380 -18.55 -0.93 -8.97
CA PHE A 380 -19.24 -1.74 -9.99
C PHE A 380 -19.00 -1.13 -11.38
N SER A 381 -18.36 -1.87 -12.29
CA SER A 381 -18.24 -1.47 -13.69
C SER A 381 -19.39 -2.06 -14.51
N GLY A 382 -20.16 -1.21 -15.18
CA GLY A 382 -21.08 -1.63 -16.25
C GLY A 382 -20.28 -2.05 -17.49
N CYS A 383 -20.63 -3.19 -18.08
CA CYS A 383 -20.10 -3.60 -19.38
C CYS A 383 -20.88 -2.84 -20.45
N LEU A 384 -20.26 -1.89 -21.16
CA LEU A 384 -20.83 -1.30 -22.37
C LEU A 384 -20.64 -2.30 -23.51
N THR A 385 -21.55 -3.26 -23.64
CA THR A 385 -21.73 -3.98 -24.89
C THR A 385 -22.56 -3.11 -25.82
N GLN A 386 -21.93 -2.49 -26.81
CA GLN A 386 -22.62 -2.00 -28.00
C GLN A 386 -23.28 -3.21 -28.68
N HIS A 387 -24.59 -3.33 -28.53
CA HIS A 387 -25.40 -4.14 -29.41
C HIS A 387 -25.93 -3.21 -30.50
N ASP A 388 -25.31 -3.28 -31.67
CA ASP A 388 -25.89 -2.76 -32.91
C ASP A 388 -27.25 -3.43 -33.12
N SER A 389 -28.25 -2.57 -33.24
CA SER A 389 -29.62 -2.89 -33.61
C SER A 389 -29.67 -3.33 -35.07
N CYS A 390 -29.87 -4.63 -35.31
CA CYS A 390 -30.43 -5.11 -36.57
C CYS A 390 -31.94 -4.87 -36.55
N GLU A 391 -32.42 -4.00 -37.43
CA GLU A 391 -33.84 -3.89 -37.79
C GLU A 391 -34.31 -5.18 -38.49
N PRO A 392 -35.57 -5.62 -38.28
CA PRO A 392 -36.18 -6.65 -39.09
C PRO A 392 -36.68 -6.05 -40.41
N CYS A 393 -36.25 -6.62 -41.53
CA CYS A 393 -36.92 -6.45 -42.81
C CYS A 393 -38.26 -7.19 -42.78
N ASP A 394 -39.35 -6.46 -42.98
CA ASP A 394 -40.58 -6.94 -43.61
C ASP A 394 -40.59 -6.53 -45.09
#